data_AF-A0A3P7G3Y1-F1
#
_entry.id   AF-A0A3P7G3Y1-F1
#
_cell.length_a   1.000
_cell.length_b   1.000
_cell.length_c   1.000
_cell.angle_alpha   90.00
_cell.angle_beta   90.00
_cell.angle_gamma   90.00
#
_symmetry.space_group_name_H-M   'P 1'
#
loop_
_entity.id
_entity.type
_entity.pdbx_description
1 polymer ?
#
loop_
_entity_poly.entity_id
_entity_poly.type
_entity_poly.pdbx_seq_one_letter_code
_entity_poly.pdbx_strand_id
1 'polypeptide(L)'
;MLKYQHPFSGLFPRRPEALAHDCVAHVRDNVYCATVIWALHRAFQRIGDDSGQSYELRQSAVKCMRAILLGWMRQADRLEKFKITQNLETCLHSRLDYETGTPVEGTGYKHLQMDCVGLYIIHTKIEAAFVQNLIFYLERAYRIPDYGMWERGSKQNRDITELHASSIGMAKAALESVSGFNIFGSEGDHTTVMFADADAHTRNSSILSTLLPRESASKVAKLDPLLVIGGIFQLFSGIG
;
A
#
# COMPACT_ATOMS: atom_id res chain seq x y z
N MET A 1 17.50 1.60 10.74
CA MET A 1 16.14 1.23 10.33
C MET A 1 15.84 -0.22 10.66
N LEU A 2 16.58 -1.19 10.11
CA LEU A 2 16.40 -2.63 10.41
C LEU A 2 16.43 -2.96 11.91
N LYS A 3 17.27 -2.27 12.69
CA LYS A 3 17.33 -2.38 14.15
C LYS A 3 16.01 -2.08 14.90
N TYR A 4 15.07 -1.40 14.23
CA TYR A 4 13.75 -1.08 14.77
C TYR A 4 12.65 -1.98 14.18
N GLN A 5 12.99 -2.98 13.37
CA GLN A 5 11.99 -3.94 12.91
C GLN A 5 11.66 -4.90 14.04
N HIS A 6 10.37 -5.10 14.30
CA HIS A 6 9.97 -6.05 15.33
C HIS A 6 10.32 -7.49 14.88
N PRO A 7 10.98 -8.30 15.73
CA PRO A 7 11.46 -9.63 15.34
C PRO A 7 10.35 -10.65 15.09
N PHE A 8 9.12 -10.44 15.57
CA PHE A 8 8.00 -11.37 15.34
C PHE A 8 7.08 -10.88 14.24
N SER A 9 6.39 -9.76 14.46
CA SER A 9 5.51 -9.16 13.45
C SER A 9 6.24 -8.71 12.19
N GLY A 10 7.50 -8.27 12.25
CA GLY A 10 8.20 -7.71 11.10
C GLY A 10 7.79 -6.27 10.73
N LEU A 11 6.99 -5.62 11.58
CA LEU A 11 6.58 -4.23 11.39
C LEU A 11 7.66 -3.27 11.91
N PHE A 12 7.59 -2.03 11.44
CA PHE A 12 8.38 -0.88 11.89
C PHE A 12 7.47 0.08 12.68
N PRO A 13 7.97 0.64 13.79
CA PRO A 13 7.19 1.54 14.63
C PRO A 13 7.11 2.92 13.98
N ARG A 14 5.97 3.61 14.11
CA ARG A 14 5.85 5.01 13.68
C ARG A 14 6.73 5.94 14.53
N ARG A 15 6.87 5.63 15.82
CA ARG A 15 7.69 6.36 16.79
C ARG A 15 8.56 5.36 17.55
N PRO A 16 9.85 5.20 17.18
CA PRO A 16 10.76 4.27 17.84
C PRO A 16 10.94 4.53 19.34
N GLU A 17 10.69 5.77 19.78
CA GLU A 17 10.86 6.22 21.17
C GLU A 17 9.58 6.03 22.02
N ALA A 18 8.47 5.57 21.43
CA ALA A 18 7.23 5.33 22.16
C ALA A 18 7.37 4.11 23.09
N LEU A 19 6.63 4.13 24.22
CA LEU A 19 6.52 2.97 25.10
C LEU A 19 5.92 1.77 24.35
N ALA A 20 6.37 0.56 24.68
CA ALA A 20 6.02 -0.67 23.95
C ALA A 20 4.49 -0.87 23.76
N HIS A 21 3.68 -0.52 24.76
CA HIS A 21 2.23 -0.67 24.74
C HIS A 21 1.47 0.38 23.89
N ASP A 22 2.11 1.49 23.53
CA ASP A 22 1.56 2.54 22.66
C ASP A 22 2.23 2.55 21.28
N CYS A 23 3.03 1.53 21.01
CA CYS A 23 3.80 1.44 19.79
C CYS A 23 2.90 0.97 18.65
N VAL A 24 2.61 1.87 17.72
CA VAL A 24 1.77 1.61 16.56
C VAL A 24 2.61 1.61 15.29
N ALA A 25 2.36 0.63 14.43
CA ALA A 25 2.87 0.57 13.07
C ALA A 25 1.84 1.17 12.11
N HIS A 26 2.23 2.22 11.39
CA HIS A 26 1.39 2.79 10.34
C HIS A 26 1.69 2.09 9.02
N VAL A 27 0.65 1.67 8.29
CA VAL A 27 0.82 0.85 7.08
C VAL A 27 1.64 1.59 6.02
N ARG A 28 1.33 2.86 5.74
CA ARG A 28 2.09 3.69 4.78
C ARG A 28 3.58 3.76 5.06
N ASP A 29 3.94 4.00 6.32
CA ASP A 29 5.34 4.11 6.74
C ASP A 29 6.04 2.78 6.51
N ASN A 30 5.37 1.68 6.85
CA ASN A 30 5.88 0.32 6.64
C ASN A 30 6.01 -0.05 5.15
N VAL A 31 5.08 0.39 4.30
CA VAL A 31 5.15 0.21 2.85
C VAL A 31 6.38 0.95 2.29
N TYR A 32 6.61 2.20 2.69
CA TYR A 32 7.81 2.94 2.29
C TYR A 32 9.09 2.31 2.83
N CYS A 33 9.05 1.84 4.08
CA CYS A 33 10.15 1.12 4.70
C CYS A 33 10.55 -0.11 3.88
N ALA A 34 9.58 -0.98 3.58
CA ALA A 34 9.80 -2.18 2.78
C ALA A 34 10.28 -1.86 1.36
N THR A 35 9.74 -0.81 0.73
CA THR A 35 10.14 -0.37 -0.61
C THR A 35 11.62 0.02 -0.66
N VAL A 36 12.09 0.82 0.31
CA VAL A 36 13.50 1.24 0.39
C VAL A 36 14.42 0.04 0.67
N ILE A 37 14.04 -0.84 1.60
CA ILE A 37 14.81 -2.05 1.92
C ILE A 37 14.92 -2.97 0.69
N TRP A 38 13.83 -3.12 -0.06
CA TRP A 38 13.83 -3.91 -1.28
C TRP A 38 14.66 -3.30 -2.40
N ALA A 39 14.58 -1.98 -2.59
CA ALA A 39 15.42 -1.27 -3.57
C ALA A 39 16.91 -1.44 -3.23
N LEU A 40 17.26 -1.39 -1.95
CA LEU A 40 18.62 -1.64 -1.47
C LEU A 40 19.06 -3.09 -1.73
N HIS A 41 18.21 -4.07 -1.41
CA HIS A 41 18.44 -5.47 -1.76
C HIS A 41 18.78 -5.65 -3.26
N ARG A 42 17.99 -5.03 -4.15
CA ARG A 42 18.20 -5.12 -5.60
C ARG A 42 19.51 -4.45 -6.04
N ALA A 43 19.90 -3.36 -5.39
CA ALA A 43 21.21 -2.73 -5.63
C ALA A 43 22.36 -3.67 -5.22
N PHE A 44 22.29 -4.29 -4.05
CA PHE A 44 23.29 -5.26 -3.59
C PHE A 44 23.39 -6.48 -4.50
N GLN A 45 22.27 -7.00 -5.02
CA GLN A 45 22.29 -8.09 -5.98
C GLN A 45 22.96 -7.72 -7.30
N ARG A 46 22.81 -6.48 -7.78
CA ARG A 46 23.49 -6.03 -9.01
C ARG A 46 25.00 -5.89 -8.84
N ILE A 47 25.45 -5.60 -7.62
CA ILE A 47 26.87 -5.45 -7.28
C ILE A 47 27.53 -6.83 -7.05
N GLY A 48 26.75 -7.92 -7.00
CA GLY A 48 27.27 -9.27 -6.80
C GLY A 48 27.69 -9.52 -5.35
N ASP A 49 26.97 -8.94 -4.39
CA ASP A 49 27.27 -9.13 -2.98
C ASP A 49 26.91 -10.54 -2.48
N ASP A 50 27.93 -11.34 -2.18
CA ASP A 50 27.83 -12.68 -1.59
C ASP A 50 27.77 -12.65 -0.05
N SER A 51 27.79 -11.48 0.60
CA SER A 51 27.89 -11.34 2.06
C SER A 51 26.63 -11.72 2.86
N GLY A 52 25.60 -12.27 2.21
CA GLY A 52 24.33 -12.62 2.85
C GLY A 52 23.45 -11.42 3.22
N GLN A 53 23.99 -10.20 3.25
CA GLN A 53 23.26 -8.96 3.56
C GLN A 53 22.10 -8.74 2.59
N SER A 54 22.32 -9.01 1.31
CA SER A 54 21.27 -8.97 0.30
C SER A 54 20.08 -9.88 0.67
N TYR A 55 20.35 -11.07 1.21
CA TYR A 55 19.30 -12.00 1.64
C TYR A 55 18.56 -11.48 2.88
N GLU A 56 19.27 -10.95 3.88
CA GLU A 56 18.65 -10.36 5.07
C GLU A 56 17.72 -9.20 4.73
N LEU A 57 18.15 -8.31 3.83
CA LEU A 57 17.34 -7.20 3.33
C LEU A 57 16.07 -7.70 2.64
N ARG A 58 16.20 -8.71 1.77
CA ARG A 58 15.05 -9.33 1.12
C ARG A 58 14.07 -9.88 2.15
N GLN A 59 14.54 -10.66 3.11
CA GLN A 59 13.68 -11.28 4.13
C GLN A 59 13.02 -10.23 5.03
N SER A 60 13.73 -9.15 5.38
CA SER A 60 13.18 -8.03 6.15
C SER A 60 12.03 -7.35 5.43
N ALA A 61 12.21 -7.00 4.15
CA ALA A 61 11.15 -6.40 3.33
C ALA A 61 9.97 -7.37 3.18
N VAL A 62 10.26 -8.66 2.93
CA VAL A 62 9.22 -9.68 2.76
C VAL A 62 8.36 -9.81 4.01
N LYS A 63 9.00 -9.92 5.16
CA LYS A 63 8.33 -10.07 6.45
C LYS A 63 7.43 -8.88 6.76
N CYS A 64 7.89 -7.66 6.50
CA CYS A 64 7.11 -6.43 6.69
C CYS A 64 5.84 -6.43 5.82
N MET A 65 5.98 -6.71 4.52
CA MET A 65 4.84 -6.71 3.61
C MET A 65 3.82 -7.82 3.93
N ARG A 66 4.29 -8.99 4.36
CA ARG A 66 3.40 -10.08 4.82
C ARG A 66 2.63 -9.70 6.09
N ALA A 67 3.27 -9.01 7.02
CA ALA A 67 2.63 -8.56 8.25
C ALA A 67 1.46 -7.62 7.96
N ILE A 68 1.64 -6.68 7.02
CA ILE A 68 0.59 -5.78 6.55
C ILE A 68 -0.56 -6.58 5.93
N LEU A 69 -0.25 -7.50 5.02
CA LEU A 69 -1.26 -8.34 4.35
C LEU A 69 -2.09 -9.13 5.36
N LEU A 70 -1.45 -9.80 6.33
CA LEU A 70 -2.13 -10.55 7.39
C LEU A 70 -3.00 -9.62 8.26
N GLY A 71 -2.50 -8.42 8.60
CA GLY A 71 -3.25 -7.41 9.34
C GLY A 71 -4.52 -6.96 8.60
N TRP A 72 -4.48 -6.84 7.27
CA TRP A 72 -5.64 -6.49 6.46
C TRP A 72 -6.58 -7.65 6.14
N MET A 73 -6.06 -8.86 5.97
CA MET A 73 -6.90 -10.06 5.81
C MET A 73 -7.76 -10.33 7.05
N ARG A 74 -7.28 -9.97 8.25
CA ARG A 74 -8.09 -9.98 9.49
C ARG A 74 -9.29 -9.01 9.44
N GLN A 75 -9.28 -8.06 8.51
CA GLN A 75 -10.35 -7.08 8.29
C GLN A 75 -11.12 -7.34 6.99
N ALA A 76 -11.07 -8.56 6.44
CA ALA A 76 -11.72 -8.90 5.16
C ALA A 76 -13.21 -8.55 5.14
N ASP A 77 -13.95 -8.79 6.23
CA ASP A 77 -15.37 -8.44 6.33
C ASP A 77 -15.63 -6.93 6.16
N ARG A 78 -14.70 -6.08 6.61
CA ARG A 78 -14.79 -4.63 6.42
C ARG A 78 -14.58 -4.28 4.95
N LEU A 79 -13.57 -4.88 4.31
CA LEU A 79 -13.30 -4.69 2.89
C LEU A 79 -14.50 -5.10 2.02
N GLU A 80 -15.13 -6.23 2.31
CA GLU A 80 -16.34 -6.67 1.60
C GLU A 80 -17.50 -5.66 1.74
N LYS A 81 -17.73 -5.15 2.95
CA LYS A 81 -18.74 -4.10 3.17
C LYS A 81 -18.39 -2.83 2.40
N PHE A 82 -17.13 -2.42 2.43
CA PHE A 82 -16.66 -1.20 1.75
C PHE A 82 -16.92 -1.21 0.24
N LYS A 83 -16.85 -2.37 -0.43
CA LYS A 83 -17.18 -2.46 -1.87
C LYS A 83 -18.56 -1.89 -2.19
N ILE A 84 -19.51 -2.08 -1.28
CA ILE A 84 -20.89 -1.62 -1.39
C ILE A 84 -21.02 -0.18 -0.86
N THR A 85 -20.49 0.09 0.33
CA THR A 85 -20.78 1.32 1.09
C THR A 85 -19.84 2.49 0.79
N GLN A 86 -18.55 2.22 0.51
CA GLN A 86 -17.52 3.22 0.15
C GLN A 86 -17.44 4.40 1.13
N ASN A 87 -17.50 4.13 2.45
CA ASN A 87 -17.56 5.14 3.50
C ASN A 87 -16.45 4.98 4.56
N LEU A 88 -16.32 5.97 5.44
CA LEU A 88 -15.30 6.01 6.51
C LEU A 88 -15.45 4.86 7.53
N GLU A 89 -16.68 4.41 7.80
CA GLU A 89 -16.95 3.39 8.82
C GLU A 89 -16.48 2.00 8.39
N THR A 90 -16.49 1.74 7.09
CA THR A 90 -16.18 0.43 6.50
C THR A 90 -14.78 0.37 5.89
N CYS A 91 -14.02 1.48 5.87
CA CYS A 91 -12.67 1.50 5.32
C CYS A 91 -11.71 0.58 6.12
N LEU A 92 -10.62 0.17 5.48
CA LEU A 92 -9.57 -0.61 6.14
C LEU A 92 -8.81 0.27 7.13
N HIS A 93 -8.51 -0.28 8.31
CA HIS A 93 -7.65 0.41 9.26
C HIS A 93 -6.20 0.45 8.75
N SER A 94 -5.64 1.65 8.68
CA SER A 94 -4.24 1.92 8.34
C SER A 94 -3.25 1.81 9.50
N ARG A 95 -3.70 1.46 10.70
CA ARG A 95 -2.86 1.29 11.90
C ARG A 95 -2.90 -0.14 12.38
N LEU A 96 -1.72 -0.70 12.62
CA LEU A 96 -1.51 -2.03 13.18
C LEU A 96 -0.74 -1.93 14.48
N ASP A 97 -1.06 -2.81 15.42
CA ASP A 97 -0.28 -2.99 16.63
C ASP A 97 1.14 -3.46 16.25
N TYR A 98 2.16 -2.81 16.81
CA TYR A 98 3.54 -3.04 16.42
C TYR A 98 4.00 -4.47 16.70
N GLU A 99 3.58 -5.07 17.81
CA GLU A 99 4.06 -6.39 18.25
C GLU A 99 3.28 -7.53 17.61
N THR A 100 1.96 -7.39 17.51
CA THR A 100 1.02 -8.45 17.09
C THR A 100 0.57 -8.33 15.64
N GLY A 101 0.74 -7.16 15.02
CA GLY A 101 0.22 -6.85 13.69
C GLY A 101 -1.30 -6.89 13.60
N THR A 102 -2.00 -6.80 14.74
CA THR A 102 -3.46 -6.74 14.76
C THR A 102 -3.94 -5.33 14.42
N PRO A 103 -5.10 -5.17 13.75
CA PRO A 103 -5.67 -3.85 13.50
C PRO A 103 -5.93 -3.11 14.81
N VAL A 104 -5.40 -1.89 14.93
CA VAL A 104 -5.71 -1.04 16.09
C VAL A 104 -7.12 -0.48 15.90
N GLU A 105 -8.00 -0.79 16.84
CA GLU A 105 -9.36 -0.26 16.86
C GLU A 105 -9.41 1.14 17.48
N GLY A 106 -10.31 2.00 17.00
CA GLY A 106 -10.54 3.32 17.57
C GLY A 106 -11.23 4.26 16.58
N THR A 107 -12.25 4.97 17.06
CA THR A 107 -13.10 5.85 16.23
C THR A 107 -12.47 7.22 15.93
N GLY A 108 -11.39 7.59 16.63
CA GLY A 108 -10.76 8.91 16.52
C GLY A 108 -9.71 9.05 15.42
N TYR A 109 -9.44 8.00 14.62
CA TYR A 109 -8.38 8.03 13.62
C TYR A 109 -8.88 7.93 12.18
N LYS A 110 -8.21 8.67 11.32
CA LYS A 110 -8.55 8.88 9.91
C LYS A 110 -7.97 7.76 9.04
N HIS A 111 -8.64 6.61 9.09
CA HIS A 111 -8.16 5.37 8.49
C HIS A 111 -8.29 5.31 6.96
N LEU A 112 -9.22 6.05 6.35
CA LEU A 112 -9.43 6.04 4.90
C LEU A 112 -8.25 6.72 4.18
N GLN A 113 -7.31 5.90 3.72
CA GLN A 113 -6.07 6.28 3.04
C GLN A 113 -5.90 5.37 1.82
N MET A 114 -6.31 5.86 0.64
CA MET A 114 -6.30 5.07 -0.60
C MET A 114 -4.87 4.84 -1.13
N ASP A 115 -3.94 5.71 -0.74
CA ASP A 115 -2.53 5.66 -1.09
C ASP A 115 -1.75 4.50 -0.47
N CYS A 116 -2.29 3.88 0.59
CA CYS A 116 -1.61 2.81 1.31
C CYS A 116 -1.72 1.44 0.63
N VAL A 117 -2.67 1.28 -0.30
CA VAL A 117 -3.03 0.00 -0.91
C VAL A 117 -2.27 -0.13 -2.23
N GLY A 118 -1.16 -0.88 -2.26
CA GLY A 118 -0.41 -0.97 -3.53
C GLY A 118 0.74 -1.98 -3.61
N LEU A 119 1.03 -2.73 -2.54
CA LEU A 119 2.18 -3.63 -2.48
C LEU A 119 1.84 -4.82 -1.60
N TYR A 120 1.92 -6.06 -2.12
CA TYR A 120 1.75 -7.27 -1.30
C TYR A 120 2.58 -8.44 -1.81
N ILE A 121 2.90 -9.36 -0.90
CA ILE A 121 3.57 -10.61 -1.24
C ILE A 121 2.59 -11.75 -1.03
N ILE A 122 2.29 -12.45 -2.12
CA ILE A 122 1.22 -13.42 -2.23
C ILE A 122 1.82 -14.81 -2.36
N HIS A 123 1.36 -15.75 -1.55
CA HIS A 123 1.81 -17.15 -1.51
C HIS A 123 0.64 -18.14 -1.64
N THR A 124 -0.59 -17.70 -1.34
CA THR A 124 -1.77 -18.56 -1.35
C THR A 124 -2.86 -18.00 -2.25
N LYS A 125 -3.74 -18.87 -2.76
CA LYS A 125 -4.91 -18.45 -3.56
C LYS A 125 -5.89 -17.59 -2.74
N ILE A 126 -5.89 -17.72 -1.42
CA ILE A 126 -6.72 -16.90 -0.52
C ILE A 126 -6.16 -15.47 -0.48
N GLU A 127 -4.85 -15.32 -0.31
CA GLU A 127 -4.17 -14.01 -0.41
C GLU A 127 -4.38 -13.40 -1.81
N ALA A 128 -4.37 -14.21 -2.87
CA ALA A 128 -4.68 -13.77 -4.23
C ALA A 128 -6.09 -13.16 -4.35
N ALA A 129 -7.10 -13.88 -3.87
CA ALA A 129 -8.48 -13.41 -3.88
C ALA A 129 -8.64 -12.12 -3.06
N PHE A 130 -7.94 -12.03 -1.93
CA PHE A 130 -7.92 -10.80 -1.12
C PHE A 130 -7.30 -9.62 -1.88
N VAL A 131 -6.20 -9.83 -2.60
CA VAL A 131 -5.58 -8.78 -3.43
C VAL A 131 -6.49 -8.35 -4.58
N GLN A 132 -7.22 -9.27 -5.22
CA GLN A 132 -8.25 -8.91 -6.19
C GLN A 132 -9.33 -8.01 -5.57
N ASN A 133 -9.71 -8.25 -4.32
CA ASN A 133 -10.65 -7.38 -3.59
C ASN A 133 -10.08 -5.99 -3.30
N LEU A 134 -8.77 -5.88 -3.07
CA LEU A 134 -8.08 -4.60 -2.93
C LEU A 134 -7.96 -3.85 -4.27
N ILE A 135 -7.88 -4.56 -5.39
CA ILE A 135 -7.91 -3.93 -6.71
C ILE A 135 -9.26 -3.24 -6.93
N PHE A 136 -10.37 -3.90 -6.59
CA PHE A 136 -11.71 -3.27 -6.60
C PHE A 136 -11.81 -2.04 -5.68
N TYR A 137 -11.08 -2.06 -4.56
CA TYR A 137 -10.99 -0.91 -3.66
C TYR A 137 -10.32 0.28 -4.37
N LEU A 138 -9.18 0.06 -5.03
CA LEU A 138 -8.42 1.08 -5.76
C LEU A 138 -9.14 1.60 -7.02
N GLU A 139 -9.91 0.76 -7.71
CA GLU A 139 -10.65 1.15 -8.92
C GLU A 139 -11.59 2.36 -8.67
N ARG A 140 -12.06 2.53 -7.43
CA ARG A 140 -12.97 3.61 -7.05
C ARG A 140 -12.28 4.88 -6.55
N ALA A 141 -10.94 4.93 -6.52
CA ALA A 141 -10.18 6.08 -6.02
C ALA A 141 -10.58 7.42 -6.67
N TYR A 142 -10.91 7.44 -7.97
CA TYR A 142 -11.35 8.64 -8.69
C TYR A 142 -12.60 9.35 -8.11
N ARG A 143 -13.39 8.67 -7.28
CA ARG A 143 -14.65 9.21 -6.72
C ARG A 143 -14.75 9.12 -5.20
N ILE A 144 -13.77 8.51 -4.53
CA ILE A 144 -13.79 8.35 -3.07
C ILE A 144 -12.88 9.42 -2.47
N PRO A 145 -13.45 10.45 -1.81
CA PRO A 145 -12.64 11.44 -1.10
C PRO A 145 -12.00 10.78 0.12
N ASP A 146 -10.70 10.99 0.31
CA ASP A 146 -9.89 10.42 1.38
C ASP A 146 -9.22 11.51 2.23
N TYR A 147 -8.46 11.11 3.25
CA TYR A 147 -7.72 12.06 4.10
C TYR A 147 -6.34 12.43 3.55
N GLY A 148 -5.95 11.80 2.45
CA GLY A 148 -4.67 11.97 1.78
C GLY A 148 -3.47 11.56 2.64
N MET A 149 -2.28 11.68 2.03
CA MET A 149 -1.01 11.30 2.64
C MET A 149 -0.73 12.01 3.99
N TRP A 150 -1.28 13.20 4.22
CA TRP A 150 -1.00 13.95 5.45
C TRP A 150 -2.02 13.73 6.57
N GLU A 151 -3.03 12.89 6.38
CA GLU A 151 -4.07 12.60 7.38
C GLU A 151 -4.86 13.85 7.81
N ARG A 152 -4.91 14.86 6.93
CA ARG A 152 -5.53 16.16 7.19
C ARG A 152 -6.85 16.34 6.45
N GLY A 153 -7.12 15.52 5.44
CA GLY A 153 -8.21 15.75 4.50
C GLY A 153 -7.94 17.03 3.74
N SER A 154 -8.90 17.96 3.79
CA SER A 154 -8.86 19.22 3.06
C SER A 154 -7.53 19.95 3.20
N LYS A 155 -7.07 20.60 2.12
CA LYS A 155 -5.86 21.45 2.13
C LYS A 155 -5.86 22.54 3.21
N GLN A 156 -7.05 22.95 3.65
CA GLN A 156 -7.24 23.95 4.71
C GLN A 156 -7.26 23.34 6.12
N ASN A 157 -6.97 22.04 6.25
CA ASN A 157 -6.95 21.28 7.49
C ASN A 157 -8.26 21.36 8.29
N ARG A 158 -9.40 21.31 7.58
CA ARG A 158 -10.75 21.34 8.16
C ARG A 158 -11.32 19.97 8.50
N ASP A 159 -10.51 18.92 8.39
CA ASP A 159 -10.92 17.54 8.66
C ASP A 159 -12.08 17.01 7.78
N ILE A 160 -12.18 17.53 6.56
CA ILE A 160 -13.15 17.12 5.56
C ILE A 160 -12.41 16.31 4.51
N THR A 161 -12.91 15.14 4.12
CA THR A 161 -12.29 14.33 3.06
C THR A 161 -12.38 15.04 1.71
N GLU A 162 -11.34 14.93 0.89
CA GLU A 162 -11.31 15.49 -0.47
C GLU A 162 -10.63 14.54 -1.45
N LEU A 163 -10.78 14.79 -2.76
CA LEU A 163 -10.06 14.02 -3.77
C LEU A 163 -8.61 14.52 -3.85
N HIS A 164 -7.68 13.65 -3.48
CA HIS A 164 -6.25 13.95 -3.55
C HIS A 164 -5.62 13.37 -4.83
N ALA A 165 -4.92 14.21 -5.60
CA ALA A 165 -4.24 13.76 -6.81
C ALA A 165 -3.15 12.71 -6.52
N SER A 166 -2.50 12.78 -5.35
CA SER A 166 -1.52 11.78 -4.91
C SER A 166 -2.14 10.39 -4.76
N SER A 167 -3.32 10.32 -4.12
CA SER A 167 -4.03 9.06 -3.89
C SER A 167 -4.52 8.45 -5.20
N ILE A 168 -5.10 9.27 -6.09
CA ILE A 168 -5.55 8.83 -7.41
C ILE A 168 -4.37 8.45 -8.31
N GLY A 169 -3.27 9.19 -8.25
CA GLY A 169 -2.04 8.87 -8.97
C GLY A 169 -1.45 7.53 -8.56
N MET A 170 -1.42 7.24 -7.25
CA MET A 170 -0.98 5.95 -6.73
C MET A 170 -1.91 4.81 -7.16
N ALA A 171 -3.22 5.01 -7.02
CA ALA A 171 -4.21 4.02 -7.45
C ALA A 171 -4.10 3.72 -8.95
N LYS A 172 -4.00 4.76 -9.80
CA LYS A 172 -3.87 4.60 -11.27
C LYS A 172 -2.67 3.73 -11.62
N ALA A 173 -1.50 4.04 -11.08
CA ALA A 173 -0.29 3.33 -11.47
C ALA A 173 -0.23 1.92 -10.86
N ALA A 174 -0.86 1.69 -9.70
CA ALA A 174 -1.10 0.33 -9.19
C ALA A 174 -2.04 -0.48 -10.12
N LEU A 175 -3.10 0.13 -10.65
CA LEU A 175 -4.01 -0.53 -11.61
C LEU A 175 -3.31 -0.87 -12.93
N GLU A 176 -2.46 0.03 -13.44
CA GLU A 176 -1.65 -0.21 -14.65
C GLU A 176 -0.73 -1.41 -14.48
N SER A 177 -0.14 -1.56 -13.30
CA SER A 177 0.84 -2.59 -13.06
C SER A 177 0.26 -3.96 -12.72
N VAL A 178 -0.98 -3.99 -12.20
CA VAL A 178 -1.72 -5.21 -11.89
C VAL A 178 -2.35 -5.84 -13.13
N SER A 179 -2.77 -5.03 -14.10
CA SER A 179 -3.64 -5.49 -15.19
C SER A 179 -2.97 -6.59 -16.02
N GLY A 180 -3.54 -7.80 -15.99
CA GLY A 180 -3.00 -8.97 -16.71
C GLY A 180 -1.79 -9.62 -16.04
N PHE A 181 -1.42 -9.18 -14.83
CA PHE A 181 -0.31 -9.77 -14.09
C PHE A 181 -0.72 -11.09 -13.44
N ASN A 182 0.05 -12.15 -13.69
CA ASN A 182 -0.09 -13.41 -12.98
C ASN A 182 0.71 -13.36 -11.68
N ILE A 183 0.00 -13.38 -10.56
CA ILE A 183 0.60 -13.20 -9.22
C ILE A 183 1.53 -14.35 -8.78
N PHE A 184 1.42 -15.53 -9.39
CA PHE A 184 2.35 -16.65 -9.16
C PHE A 184 3.40 -16.78 -10.26
N GLY A 185 3.48 -15.80 -11.16
CA GLY A 185 4.42 -15.82 -12.28
C GLY A 185 4.22 -17.04 -13.18
N SER A 186 5.30 -17.76 -13.47
CA SER A 186 5.30 -18.95 -14.32
C SER A 186 4.57 -20.16 -13.74
N GLU A 187 4.38 -20.20 -12.42
CA GLU A 187 3.68 -21.29 -11.74
C GLU A 187 2.16 -21.04 -11.63
N GLY A 188 1.70 -19.86 -12.05
CA GLY A 188 0.30 -19.49 -11.96
C GLY A 188 -0.56 -20.02 -13.09
N ASP A 189 -1.84 -20.21 -12.81
CA ASP A 189 -2.86 -20.63 -13.77
C ASP A 189 -3.77 -19.44 -14.14
N HIS A 190 -4.68 -19.59 -15.11
CA HIS A 190 -5.64 -18.55 -15.52
C HIS A 190 -6.47 -17.99 -14.35
N THR A 191 -6.68 -18.78 -13.30
CA THR A 191 -7.38 -18.38 -12.06
C THR A 191 -6.59 -17.42 -11.17
N THR A 192 -5.32 -17.19 -11.47
CA THR A 192 -4.41 -16.35 -10.66
C THR A 192 -3.92 -15.12 -11.42
N VAL A 193 -4.58 -14.82 -12.54
CA VAL A 193 -4.40 -13.56 -13.27
C VAL A 193 -5.26 -12.50 -12.61
N MET A 194 -4.66 -11.36 -12.29
CA MET A 194 -5.38 -10.22 -11.72
C MET A 194 -5.96 -9.34 -12.82
N PHE A 195 -7.18 -8.87 -12.59
CA PHE A 195 -7.89 -8.03 -13.54
C PHE A 195 -8.23 -6.67 -12.92
N ALA A 196 -8.01 -5.62 -13.70
CA ALA A 196 -8.46 -4.27 -13.39
C ALA A 196 -9.45 -3.82 -14.48
N ASP A 197 -10.53 -3.15 -14.07
CA ASP A 197 -11.50 -2.55 -14.98
C ASP A 197 -10.86 -1.43 -15.82
N ALA A 198 -10.85 -1.61 -17.16
CA ALA A 198 -10.31 -0.64 -18.10
C ALA A 198 -11.06 0.72 -18.04
N ASP A 199 -12.36 0.70 -17.71
CA ASP A 199 -13.13 1.92 -17.52
C ASP A 199 -12.71 2.63 -16.22
N ALA A 200 -12.45 1.88 -15.15
CA ALA A 200 -11.93 2.43 -13.91
C ALA A 200 -10.55 3.06 -14.13
N HIS A 201 -9.68 2.41 -14.91
CA HIS A 201 -8.40 2.99 -15.32
C HIS A 201 -8.57 4.33 -16.05
N THR A 202 -9.45 4.38 -17.05
CA THR A 202 -9.73 5.60 -17.84
C THR A 202 -10.30 6.72 -16.96
N ARG A 203 -11.22 6.40 -16.05
CA ARG A 203 -11.81 7.36 -15.10
C ARG A 203 -10.76 7.94 -14.15
N ASN A 204 -9.90 7.11 -13.56
CA ASN A 204 -8.80 7.58 -12.71
C ASN A 204 -7.83 8.49 -13.49
N SER A 205 -7.50 8.13 -14.73
CA SER A 205 -6.63 8.94 -15.59
C SER A 205 -7.23 10.31 -15.93
N SER A 206 -8.52 10.36 -16.29
CA SER A 206 -9.23 11.60 -16.59
C SER A 206 -9.32 12.54 -15.38
N ILE A 207 -9.73 12.02 -14.21
CA ILE A 207 -9.81 12.82 -12.99
C ILE A 207 -8.42 13.32 -12.56
N LEU A 208 -7.40 12.46 -12.62
CA LEU A 208 -6.03 12.86 -12.29
C LEU A 208 -5.54 14.02 -13.16
N SER A 209 -5.75 13.94 -14.49
CA SER A 209 -5.37 15.01 -15.42
C SER A 209 -6.06 16.35 -15.12
N THR A 210 -7.26 16.31 -14.54
CA THR A 210 -8.02 17.50 -14.13
C THR A 210 -7.52 18.09 -12.81
N LEU A 211 -7.04 17.24 -11.90
CA LEU A 211 -6.55 17.66 -10.58
C LEU A 211 -5.11 18.18 -10.61
N LEU A 212 -4.25 17.63 -11.46
CA LEU A 212 -2.82 17.98 -11.52
C LEU A 212 -2.55 19.49 -11.72
N PRO A 213 -3.21 20.21 -12.64
CA PRO A 213 -2.99 21.66 -12.81
C PRO A 213 -3.36 22.49 -11.57
N ARG A 214 -4.31 21.99 -10.75
CA ARG A 214 -4.76 22.66 -9.52
C ARG A 214 -3.82 22.36 -8.34
N GLU A 215 -3.20 21.18 -8.33
CA GLU A 215 -2.25 20.75 -7.30
C GLU A 215 -0.87 21.38 -7.47
N SER A 216 -0.39 21.52 -8.71
CA SER A 216 0.93 22.10 -9.03
C SER A 216 1.11 23.56 -8.59
N ALA A 217 0.02 24.30 -8.37
CA ALA A 217 0.02 25.66 -7.85
C ALA A 217 0.09 25.74 -6.31
N SER A 218 -0.14 24.63 -5.61
CA SER A 218 0.00 24.52 -4.16
C SER A 218 1.36 23.91 -3.80
N LYS A 219 1.86 24.12 -2.57
CA LYS A 219 3.21 23.69 -2.10
C LYS A 219 3.50 22.16 -2.18
N VAL A 220 2.62 21.37 -2.80
CA VAL A 220 2.71 19.91 -3.00
C VAL A 220 3.28 19.59 -4.39
N ALA A 221 4.14 20.46 -4.92
CA ALA A 221 4.85 20.18 -6.16
C ALA A 221 5.99 19.19 -5.91
N LYS A 222 5.92 18.04 -6.60
CA LYS A 222 6.98 17.03 -6.79
C LYS A 222 7.13 15.97 -5.70
N LEU A 223 6.16 15.07 -5.59
CA LEU A 223 6.50 13.65 -5.59
C LEU A 223 5.93 13.09 -6.88
N ASP A 224 6.79 12.79 -7.86
CA ASP A 224 6.38 12.03 -9.04
C ASP A 224 5.84 10.68 -8.57
N PRO A 225 4.53 10.37 -8.76
CA PRO A 225 3.99 9.04 -8.48
C PRO A 225 4.73 7.95 -9.28
N LEU A 226 5.39 8.34 -10.38
CA LEU A 226 6.20 7.49 -11.24
C LEU A 226 7.46 6.93 -10.56
N LEU A 227 8.12 7.68 -9.67
CA LEU A 227 9.36 7.21 -9.04
C LEU A 227 9.11 6.11 -8.01
N VAL A 228 7.95 6.19 -7.35
CA VAL A 228 7.51 5.18 -6.38
C VAL A 228 7.01 3.95 -7.15
N ILE A 229 6.31 4.11 -8.28
CA ILE A 229 5.52 3.01 -8.85
C ILE A 229 6.21 2.25 -10.00
N GLY A 230 7.13 2.88 -10.72
CA GLY A 230 7.95 2.18 -11.74
C GLY A 230 8.84 1.08 -11.15
N GLY A 231 9.18 1.17 -9.86
CA GLY A 231 9.82 0.08 -9.14
C GLY A 231 8.83 -0.97 -8.65
N ILE A 232 7.71 -0.54 -8.06
CA ILE A 232 6.93 -1.27 -7.05
C ILE A 232 6.24 -2.56 -7.52
N PHE A 233 5.83 -2.67 -8.78
CA PHE A 233 5.24 -3.92 -9.29
C PHE A 233 6.22 -4.80 -10.08
N GLN A 234 7.27 -4.21 -10.67
CA GLN A 234 8.41 -5.00 -11.17
C GLN A 234 9.24 -5.62 -10.02
N LEU A 235 8.96 -5.29 -8.76
CA LEU A 235 9.67 -5.86 -7.60
C LEU A 235 9.45 -7.36 -7.44
N PHE A 236 8.38 -7.96 -7.96
CA PHE A 236 8.00 -9.34 -7.59
C PHE A 236 7.96 -10.36 -8.74
N SER A 237 8.28 -9.96 -9.97
CA SER A 237 8.49 -10.91 -11.08
C SER A 237 9.83 -11.66 -11.03
N GLY A 238 10.67 -11.40 -10.03
CA GLY A 238 11.99 -12.03 -9.82
C GLY A 238 12.05 -12.98 -8.62
N ILE A 239 10.91 -13.52 -8.18
CA ILE A 239 10.84 -14.59 -7.17
C ILE A 239 10.87 -15.99 -7.82
N GLY A 240 10.80 -16.08 -9.14
CA GLY A 240 11.12 -17.29 -9.90
C GLY A 240 12.60 -17.34 -10.30
#